data_AF-A0AAU0YPD3-F1
#
_entry.id   AF-A0AAU0YPD3-F1
#
_cell.length_a   1.000
_cell.length_b   1.000
_cell.length_c   1.000
_cell.angle_alpha   90.00
_cell.angle_beta   90.00
_cell.angle_gamma   90.00
#
_symmetry.space_group_name_H-M   'P 1'
#
loop_
_entity.id
_entity.type
_entity.pdbx_description
1 polymer ?
#
loop_
_entity_poly.entity_id
_entity_poly.type
_entity_poly.pdbx_seq_one_letter_code
_entity_poly.pdbx_strand_id
1 'polypeptide(L)'
;MRPQRPAGHIWQQFTRLTPAEVLEVVPLFHPVWADADPADIAFADEQAAHGNFRAWAQLTAHTRTALERTGRPRPDQDLLRWAFSRLA
;
A
#
# COMPACT_ATOMS: atom_id res chain seq x y z
N MET A 1 -33.99 19.42 -31.54
CA MET A 1 -32.66 19.50 -30.91
C MET A 1 -32.74 18.86 -29.53
N ARG A 2 -32.01 17.77 -29.26
CA ARG A 2 -31.91 17.20 -27.90
C ARG A 2 -30.73 17.86 -27.18
N PRO A 3 -30.87 18.31 -25.93
CA PRO A 3 -29.76 18.91 -25.21
C PRO A 3 -28.76 17.83 -24.79
N GLN A 4 -27.49 18.02 -25.14
CA GLN A 4 -26.37 17.21 -24.69
C GLN A 4 -26.18 17.47 -23.18
N ARG A 5 -26.30 16.44 -22.33
CA ARG A 5 -25.90 16.57 -20.91
C ARG A 5 -24.38 16.77 -20.84
N PRO A 6 -23.85 17.74 -20.08
CA PRO A 6 -22.42 17.84 -19.89
C PRO A 6 -21.95 16.60 -19.13
N ALA A 7 -20.89 15.95 -19.63
CA ALA A 7 -20.18 14.90 -18.91
C ALA A 7 -19.51 15.54 -17.69
N GLY A 8 -20.21 15.53 -16.55
CA GLY A 8 -19.65 15.96 -15.29
C GLY A 8 -18.47 15.07 -14.92
N HIS A 9 -17.29 15.65 -14.73
CA HIS A 9 -16.17 14.94 -14.14
C HIS A 9 -16.51 14.75 -12.65
N ILE A 10 -16.82 13.51 -12.27
CA ILE A 10 -16.99 13.17 -10.86
C ILE A 10 -15.59 13.18 -10.25
N TRP A 11 -15.25 14.27 -9.57
CA TRP A 11 -14.06 14.32 -8.72
C TRP A 11 -14.31 13.45 -7.50
N GLN A 12 -13.76 12.23 -7.51
CA GLN A 12 -13.74 11.38 -6.34
C GLN A 12 -12.51 11.75 -5.51
N GLN A 13 -12.73 12.35 -4.33
CA GLN A 13 -11.66 12.57 -3.37
C GLN A 13 -11.30 11.23 -2.71
N PHE A 14 -10.13 10.69 -3.03
CA PHE A 14 -9.56 9.57 -2.29
C PHE A 14 -8.87 10.10 -1.03
N THR A 15 -9.53 9.91 0.12
CA THR A 15 -8.95 10.22 1.43
C THR A 15 -7.89 9.17 1.77
N ARG A 16 -6.83 9.58 2.47
CA ARG A 16 -5.85 8.64 3.04
C ARG A 16 -6.55 7.77 4.06
N LEU A 17 -6.18 6.49 4.10
CA LEU A 17 -6.57 5.61 5.19
C LEU A 17 -6.01 6.12 6.51
N THR A 18 -6.79 5.99 7.57
CA THR A 18 -6.29 6.11 8.95
C THR A 18 -5.41 4.91 9.30
N PRO A 19 -4.56 5.00 10.35
CA PRO A 19 -3.74 3.87 10.78
C PRO A 19 -4.55 2.59 11.09
N ALA A 20 -5.76 2.74 11.64
CA ALA A 20 -6.65 1.60 11.88
C ALA A 20 -7.17 0.99 10.57
N GLU A 21 -7.63 1.83 9.63
CA GLU A 21 -8.08 1.37 8.32
C GLU A 21 -6.94 0.74 7.52
N VAL A 22 -5.70 1.20 7.67
CA VAL A 22 -4.52 0.57 7.04
C VAL A 22 -4.41 -0.90 7.46
N LEU A 23 -4.49 -1.19 8.76
CA LEU A 23 -4.37 -2.56 9.28
C LEU A 23 -5.49 -3.47 8.80
N GLU A 24 -6.69 -2.93 8.59
CA GLU A 24 -7.84 -3.69 8.08
C GLU A 24 -7.79 -3.88 6.56
N VAL A 25 -7.46 -2.83 5.83
CA VAL A 25 -7.64 -2.75 4.38
C VAL A 25 -6.42 -3.27 3.63
N VAL A 26 -5.21 -2.94 4.05
CA VAL A 26 -4.00 -3.31 3.29
C VAL A 26 -3.86 -4.82 3.10
N PRO A 27 -4.04 -5.68 4.13
CA PRO A 27 -4.00 -7.14 3.96
C PRO A 27 -5.00 -7.68 2.93
N LEU A 28 -6.18 -7.06 2.82
CA LEU A 28 -7.25 -7.49 1.91
C LEU A 28 -6.93 -7.20 0.45
N PHE A 29 -6.28 -6.05 0.17
CA PHE A 29 -5.96 -5.61 -1.19
C PHE A 29 -4.55 -6.01 -1.66
N HIS A 30 -3.66 -6.31 -0.72
CA HIS A 30 -2.28 -6.65 -0.98
C HIS A 30 -1.91 -7.95 -0.24
N PRO A 31 -2.16 -9.14 -0.87
CA PRO A 31 -2.03 -10.43 -0.19
C PRO A 31 -0.66 -10.75 0.42
N VAL A 32 0.40 -10.05 -0.01
CA VAL A 32 1.75 -10.17 0.60
C VAL A 32 1.77 -9.76 2.08
N TRP A 33 0.77 -8.99 2.54
CA TRP A 33 0.65 -8.53 3.92
C TRP A 33 -0.37 -9.32 4.73
N ALA A 34 -1.05 -10.33 4.16
CA ALA A 34 -2.10 -11.08 4.83
C ALA A 34 -1.64 -11.73 6.15
N ASP A 35 -0.42 -12.25 6.16
CA ASP A 35 0.21 -12.91 7.33
C ASP A 35 1.36 -12.09 7.94
N ALA A 36 1.48 -10.81 7.56
CA ALA A 36 2.48 -9.91 8.13
C ALA A 36 2.12 -9.53 9.57
N ASP A 37 3.13 -9.25 10.39
CA ASP A 37 2.89 -8.70 11.72
C ASP A 37 2.23 -7.31 11.59
N PRO A 38 1.14 -7.02 12.32
CA PRO A 38 0.54 -5.68 12.32
C PRO A 38 1.54 -4.56 12.61
N ALA A 39 2.58 -4.82 13.42
CA ALA A 39 3.64 -3.85 13.69
C ALA A 39 4.51 -3.56 12.45
N ASP A 40 4.73 -4.54 11.59
CA ASP A 40 5.45 -4.36 10.32
C ASP A 40 4.60 -3.59 9.30
N ILE A 41 3.28 -3.81 9.29
CA ILE A 41 2.34 -3.03 8.46
C ILE A 41 2.30 -1.58 8.93
N ALA A 42 2.20 -1.33 10.23
CA ALA A 42 2.23 0.01 10.81
C ALA A 42 3.56 0.72 10.49
N PHE A 43 4.69 0.03 10.64
CA PHE A 43 6.01 0.56 10.28
C PHE A 43 6.10 0.92 8.79
N ALA A 44 5.59 0.07 7.90
CA ALA A 44 5.50 0.35 6.47
C ALA A 44 4.66 1.60 6.16
N ASP A 45 3.52 1.77 6.84
CA ASP A 45 2.68 2.94 6.66
C ASP A 45 3.35 4.23 7.14
N GLU A 46 3.90 4.19 8.35
CA GLU A 46 4.53 5.34 8.99
C GLU A 46 5.75 5.85 8.23
N GLN A 47 6.49 4.96 7.56
CA GLN A 47 7.75 5.31 6.89
C GLN A 47 7.60 5.60 5.40
N ALA A 48 6.57 5.06 4.73
CA ALA A 48 6.52 5.11 3.27
C ALA A 48 5.12 5.37 2.69
N ALA A 49 4.09 4.68 3.18
CA ALA A 49 2.80 4.67 2.48
C ALA A 49 1.81 5.73 2.97
N HIS A 50 1.85 6.09 4.24
CA HIS A 50 1.04 7.15 4.88
C HIS A 50 -0.45 7.10 4.52
N GLY A 51 -1.06 5.91 4.55
CA GLY A 51 -2.45 5.67 4.18
C GLY A 51 -2.78 5.89 2.71
N ASN A 52 -1.79 6.12 1.84
CA ASN A 52 -1.98 6.33 0.41
C ASN A 52 -1.92 5.00 -0.36
N PHE A 53 -3.05 4.59 -0.93
CA PHE A 53 -3.15 3.33 -1.68
C PHE A 53 -2.16 3.19 -2.84
N ARG A 54 -1.82 4.30 -3.52
CA ARG A 54 -0.83 4.28 -4.62
C ARG A 54 0.57 4.01 -4.09
N ALA A 55 0.93 4.64 -2.97
CA ALA A 55 2.20 4.38 -2.30
C ALA A 55 2.26 2.93 -1.77
N TRP A 56 1.16 2.41 -1.21
CA TRP A 56 1.02 1.01 -0.81
C TRP A 56 1.24 0.03 -1.97
N ALA A 57 0.70 0.32 -3.16
CA ALA A 57 0.91 -0.50 -4.35
C ALA A 57 2.38 -0.51 -4.78
N GLN A 58 3.06 0.65 -4.77
CA GLN A 58 4.48 0.75 -5.10
C GLN A 58 5.36 0.00 -4.09
N LEU A 59 5.12 0.22 -2.79
CA LEU A 59 5.82 -0.48 -1.71
C LEU A 59 5.62 -2.00 -1.83
N THR A 60 4.39 -2.47 -2.03
CA THR A 60 4.05 -3.89 -2.21
C THR A 60 4.84 -4.54 -3.34
N ALA A 61 5.05 -3.85 -4.46
CA ALA A 61 5.82 -4.38 -5.57
C ALA A 61 7.30 -4.65 -5.19
N HIS A 62 7.92 -3.71 -4.46
CA HIS A 62 9.29 -3.87 -3.97
C HIS A 62 9.38 -4.92 -2.87
N THR A 63 8.43 -4.96 -1.93
CA THR A 63 8.35 -5.98 -0.88
C THR A 63 8.26 -7.38 -1.50
N ARG A 64 7.38 -7.60 -2.49
CA ARG A 64 7.28 -8.90 -3.18
C ARG A 64 8.59 -9.32 -3.82
N THR A 65 9.25 -8.39 -4.51
CA THR A 65 10.57 -8.64 -5.14
C THR A 65 11.62 -9.03 -4.10
N ALA A 66 11.61 -8.40 -2.93
CA ALA A 66 12.54 -8.72 -1.85
C ALA A 66 12.28 -10.12 -1.26
N LEU A 67 11.00 -10.47 -1.05
CA LEU A 67 10.61 -11.78 -0.51
C LEU A 67 11.05 -12.91 -1.46
N GLU A 68 10.75 -12.76 -2.76
CA GLU A 68 11.16 -13.73 -3.79
C GLU A 68 12.69 -13.93 -3.81
N ARG A 69 13.46 -12.84 -3.71
CA ARG A 69 14.94 -12.89 -3.73
C ARG A 69 15.56 -13.47 -2.48
N THR A 70 14.91 -13.30 -1.33
CA THR A 70 15.45 -13.69 -0.03
C THR A 70 14.90 -15.02 0.47
N GLY A 71 13.82 -15.53 -0.14
CA GLY A 71 13.09 -16.71 0.32
C GLY A 71 12.40 -16.50 1.67
N ARG A 72 12.23 -15.25 2.12
CA ARG A 72 11.54 -14.95 3.38
C ARG A 72 10.03 -15.21 3.21
N PRO A 73 9.35 -15.79 4.21
CA PRO A 73 7.94 -16.15 4.09
C PRO A 73 7.00 -14.96 4.23
N ARG A 74 7.45 -13.86 4.86
CA ARG A 74 6.65 -12.66 5.13
C ARG A 74 7.53 -11.41 5.25
N PRO A 75 6.97 -10.21 5.08
CA PRO A 75 7.68 -8.96 5.35
C PRO A 75 8.11 -8.86 6.82
N ASP A 76 9.25 -8.23 7.05
CA ASP A 76 9.74 -7.81 8.37
C ASP A 76 10.46 -6.46 8.23
N GLN A 77 10.71 -5.77 9.33
CA GLN A 77 11.32 -4.44 9.27
C GLN A 77 12.66 -4.35 8.52
N ASP A 78 13.48 -5.40 8.50
CA ASP A 78 14.77 -5.37 7.79
C ASP A 78 14.55 -5.39 6.27
N LEU A 79 13.66 -6.25 5.80
CA LEU A 79 13.23 -6.28 4.41
C LEU A 79 12.55 -4.96 4.02
N LEU A 80 11.74 -4.39 4.91
CA LEU A 80 11.05 -3.13 4.66
C LEU A 80 12.01 -1.95 4.54
N ARG A 81 13.03 -1.87 5.40
CA ARG A 81 14.11 -0.86 5.27
C ARG A 81 14.80 -0.94 3.90
N TRP A 82 15.03 -2.16 3.40
CA TRP A 82 15.51 -2.33 2.03
C TRP A 82 14.49 -1.85 0.99
N ALA A 83 13.20 -2.17 1.15
CA ALA A 83 12.16 -1.76 0.22
C ALA A 83 12.01 -0.23 0.14
N PHE A 84 12.10 0.48 1.27
CA PHE A 84 12.04 1.94 1.31
C PHE A 84 13.17 2.59 0.51
N SER A 85 14.37 2.00 0.51
CA SER A 85 15.50 2.49 -0.30
C SER A 85 15.25 2.44 -1.82
N ARG A 86 14.15 1.82 -2.27
CA ARG A 86 13.76 1.67 -3.69
C ARG A 86 12.64 2.61 -4.14
N LEU A 87 12.08 3.43 -3.24
CA LEU A 87 10.93 4.30 -3.51
C LEU A 87 11.29 5.69 -4.08
N ALA A 88 12.53 5.88 -4.54
CA ALA A 88 13.04 7.14 -5.09
C ALA A 88 12.21 7.67 -6.28
#